data_AF-A0A0S6XIZ6-F1
#
_entry.id   AF-A0A0S6XIZ6-F1
#
_cell.length_a   1.000
_cell.length_b   1.000
_cell.length_c   1.000
_cell.angle_alpha   90.00
_cell.angle_beta   90.00
_cell.angle_gamma   90.00
#
_symmetry.space_group_name_H-M   'P 1'
#
loop_
_entity.id
_entity.type
_entity.pdbx_description
1 polymer ?
#
loop_
_entity_poly.entity_id
_entity_poly.type
_entity_poly.pdbx_seq_one_letter_code
_entity_poly.pdbx_strand_id
1 'polypeptide(L)'
;MCMNCPAALHLSDSYKELPYFPHALEVLLHDVLDDEVDAQASASGDEPDRPVESQLASLLPFLSSFPSYLDIVLGCARKNELRSWRTLFQHLPPVAELFEQALKERRLKTAGGFLLVLHTFDEERFTAEMIARLLVEAKKENDWDLCKELARFLVGVDASGELLRRSLEGAGMLPADRKVNGLQAKFKPQDQRDVAVSEAWILSSLSRGLTGCAASRETAKMNRWQRARSSKP
;
A
#
# COMPACT_ATOMS: atom_id res chain seq x y z
N MET A 1 -25.14 -7.69 7.80
CA MET A 1 -25.22 -6.38 8.52
C MET A 1 -25.02 -5.29 7.49
N CYS A 2 -25.93 -4.33 7.34
CA CYS A 2 -25.75 -3.25 6.36
C CYS A 2 -24.74 -2.22 6.89
N MET A 3 -23.48 -2.34 6.47
CA MET A 3 -22.37 -1.44 6.85
C MET A 3 -22.55 -0.01 6.30
N ASN A 4 -23.41 0.18 5.29
CA ASN A 4 -23.69 1.48 4.68
C ASN A 4 -24.92 2.21 5.28
N CYS A 5 -25.22 1.97 6.57
CA CYS A 5 -26.33 2.66 7.23
C CYS A 5 -25.86 3.96 7.92
N PRO A 6 -26.69 5.02 7.95
CA PRO A 6 -26.35 6.28 8.64
C PRO A 6 -25.96 6.10 10.11
N ALA A 7 -26.48 5.06 10.77
CA ALA A 7 -26.14 4.71 12.14
C ALA A 7 -24.67 4.28 12.30
N ALA A 8 -24.13 3.50 11.35
CA ALA A 8 -22.73 3.07 11.38
C ALA A 8 -21.78 4.25 11.20
N LEU A 9 -22.10 5.18 10.28
CA LEU A 9 -21.34 6.42 10.10
C LEU A 9 -21.38 7.30 11.35
N HIS A 10 -22.57 7.53 11.90
CA HIS A 10 -22.73 8.37 13.10
C HIS A 10 -21.98 7.82 14.32
N LEU A 11 -22.00 6.50 14.51
CA LEU A 11 -21.22 5.87 15.56
C LEU A 11 -19.72 6.04 15.33
N SER A 12 -19.27 5.79 14.10
CA SER A 12 -17.85 5.86 13.72
C SER A 12 -17.28 7.28 13.82
N ASP A 13 -18.08 8.29 13.48
CA ASP A 13 -17.74 9.70 13.64
C ASP A 13 -17.40 10.07 15.08
N SER A 14 -17.98 9.39 16.07
CA SER A 14 -17.68 9.61 17.49
C SER A 14 -16.29 9.11 17.90
N TYR A 15 -15.67 8.25 17.09
CA TYR A 15 -14.38 7.61 17.39
C TYR A 15 -13.27 7.93 16.38
N LYS A 16 -13.56 8.69 15.32
CA LYS A 16 -12.61 8.96 14.23
C LYS A 16 -11.33 9.68 14.66
N GLU A 17 -11.39 10.45 15.74
CA GLU A 17 -10.25 11.17 16.31
C GLU A 17 -9.28 10.25 17.07
N LEU A 18 -9.65 8.97 17.31
CA LEU A 18 -8.77 8.04 17.99
C LEU A 18 -7.60 7.64 17.08
N PRO A 19 -6.34 7.66 17.58
CA PRO A 19 -5.17 7.34 16.77
C PRO A 19 -5.20 5.95 16.10
N TYR A 20 -5.92 4.99 16.70
CA TYR A 20 -6.01 3.61 16.20
C TYR A 20 -7.26 3.36 15.34
N PHE A 21 -8.12 4.36 15.15
CA PHE A 21 -9.37 4.18 14.41
C PHE A 21 -9.14 3.75 12.95
N PRO A 22 -8.23 4.38 12.17
CA PRO A 22 -7.93 3.91 10.81
C PRO A 22 -7.45 2.45 10.78
N HIS A 23 -6.66 2.05 11.77
CA HIS A 23 -6.18 0.67 11.85
C HIS A 23 -7.31 -0.31 12.21
N ALA A 24 -8.25 0.08 13.07
CA ALA A 24 -9.43 -0.74 13.33
C ALA A 24 -10.28 -0.94 12.07
N LEU A 25 -10.41 0.10 11.24
CA LEU A 25 -11.07 0.00 9.93
C LEU A 25 -10.30 -0.89 8.93
N GLU A 26 -8.97 -0.86 8.98
CA GLU A 26 -8.13 -1.77 8.19
C GLU A 26 -8.31 -3.23 8.61
N VAL A 27 -8.35 -3.52 9.91
CA VAL A 27 -8.65 -4.87 10.42
C VAL A 27 -10.05 -5.32 9.98
N LEU A 28 -11.04 -4.43 10.08
CA LEU A 28 -12.39 -4.72 9.59
C LEU A 28 -12.41 -5.05 8.08
N LEU A 29 -11.65 -4.30 7.28
CA LEU A 29 -11.53 -4.58 5.85
C LEU A 29 -10.83 -5.92 5.57
N HIS A 30 -9.82 -6.28 6.38
CA HIS A 30 -9.18 -7.59 6.30
C HIS A 30 -10.17 -8.73 6.56
N ASP A 31 -10.86 -8.67 7.70
CA ASP A 31 -11.78 -9.74 8.11
C ASP A 31 -12.89 -9.94 7.07
N VAL A 32 -13.46 -8.83 6.56
CA VAL A 32 -14.50 -8.88 5.52
C VAL A 32 -13.96 -9.39 4.18
N LEU A 33 -12.73 -9.04 3.81
CA LEU A 33 -12.11 -9.54 2.59
C LEU A 33 -11.84 -11.04 2.68
N ASP A 34 -11.35 -11.52 3.82
CA ASP A 34 -11.07 -12.95 4.03
C ASP A 34 -12.36 -13.78 3.92
N ASP A 35 -13.44 -13.34 4.58
CA ASP A 35 -14.77 -13.97 4.47
C ASP A 35 -15.28 -14.01 3.02
N GLU A 36 -15.09 -12.92 2.25
CA GLU A 36 -15.53 -12.82 0.85
C GLU A 36 -14.71 -13.76 -0.06
N VAL A 37 -13.39 -13.86 0.15
CA VAL A 37 -12.52 -14.77 -0.60
C VAL A 37 -12.91 -16.23 -0.36
N ASP A 38 -13.23 -16.60 0.88
CA ASP A 38 -13.70 -17.95 1.24
C ASP A 38 -15.09 -18.24 0.66
N ALA A 39 -15.99 -17.26 0.71
CA ALA A 39 -17.31 -17.36 0.08
C ALA A 39 -17.19 -17.59 -1.44
N GLN A 40 -16.36 -16.83 -2.14
CA GLN A 40 -16.12 -17.00 -3.58
C GLN A 40 -15.50 -18.37 -3.91
N ALA A 41 -14.61 -18.89 -3.05
CA ALA A 41 -14.02 -20.20 -3.25
C ALA A 41 -15.09 -21.32 -3.12
N SER A 42 -15.97 -21.22 -2.14
CA SER A 42 -17.03 -22.21 -1.88
C SER A 42 -18.20 -22.13 -2.87
N ALA A 43 -18.48 -20.96 -3.44
CA ALA A 43 -19.54 -20.75 -4.44
C ALA A 43 -19.26 -21.42 -5.80
N SER A 44 -18.04 -21.89 -6.04
CA SER A 44 -17.69 -22.67 -7.23
C SER A 44 -18.22 -24.12 -7.21
N GLY A 45 -18.94 -24.54 -6.15
CA GLY A 45 -19.64 -25.81 -6.05
C GLY A 45 -21.18 -25.68 -6.08
N ASP A 46 -21.79 -26.23 -7.13
CA ASP A 46 -23.16 -26.77 -7.27
C ASP A 46 -24.44 -25.97 -6.89
N GLU A 47 -24.42 -24.70 -6.46
CA GLU A 47 -25.67 -23.92 -6.23
C GLU A 47 -25.59 -22.47 -6.75
N PRO A 48 -26.06 -22.18 -7.98
CA PRO A 48 -25.83 -20.91 -8.67
C PRO A 48 -26.81 -19.76 -8.32
N ASP A 49 -27.76 -19.94 -7.39
CA ASP A 49 -28.96 -19.09 -7.34
C ASP A 49 -29.17 -18.28 -6.04
N ARG A 50 -28.14 -18.06 -5.23
CA ARG A 50 -28.24 -17.15 -4.08
C ARG A 50 -27.39 -15.88 -4.28
N PRO A 51 -28.00 -14.69 -4.43
CA PRO A 51 -27.26 -13.44 -4.36
C PRO A 51 -26.79 -13.28 -2.91
N VAL A 52 -25.56 -13.70 -2.63
CA VAL A 52 -24.90 -13.35 -1.37
C VAL A 52 -24.59 -11.86 -1.49
N GLU A 53 -25.26 -11.03 -0.70
CA GLU A 53 -24.92 -9.61 -0.61
C GLU A 53 -23.45 -9.51 -0.20
N SER A 54 -22.60 -9.02 -1.11
CA SER A 54 -21.18 -8.82 -0.81
C SER A 54 -21.04 -7.80 0.30
N GLN A 55 -20.48 -8.24 1.42
CA GLN A 55 -20.20 -7.38 2.55
C GLN A 55 -19.12 -6.37 2.18
N LEU A 56 -18.17 -6.79 1.35
CA LEU A 56 -17.10 -5.95 0.82
C LEU A 56 -17.67 -4.79 -0.03
N ALA A 57 -18.62 -5.08 -0.92
CA ALA A 57 -19.31 -4.05 -1.72
C ALA A 57 -20.06 -3.03 -0.86
N SER A 58 -20.53 -3.43 0.33
CA SER A 58 -21.20 -2.53 1.29
C SER A 58 -20.22 -1.76 2.17
N LEU A 59 -19.07 -2.35 2.50
CA LEU A 59 -18.06 -1.78 3.39
C LEU A 59 -17.25 -0.67 2.71
N LEU A 60 -16.87 -0.83 1.44
CA LEU A 60 -16.00 0.13 0.75
C LEU A 60 -16.59 1.55 0.65
N PRO A 61 -17.89 1.75 0.34
CA PRO A 61 -18.52 3.08 0.42
C PRO A 61 -18.53 3.68 1.83
N PHE A 62 -18.63 2.85 2.86
CA PHE A 62 -18.51 3.31 4.25
C PHE A 62 -17.07 3.77 4.53
N LEU A 63 -16.07 2.99 4.14
CA LEU A 63 -14.66 3.35 4.33
C LEU A 63 -14.25 4.61 3.57
N SER A 64 -14.80 4.86 2.38
CA SER A 64 -14.51 6.04 1.57
C SER A 64 -14.99 7.35 2.19
N SER A 65 -15.83 7.28 3.25
CA SER A 65 -16.24 8.44 4.04
C SER A 65 -15.14 8.97 4.97
N PHE A 66 -14.02 8.25 5.11
CA PHE A 66 -12.92 8.62 6.00
C PHE A 66 -11.67 9.08 5.22
N PRO A 67 -10.97 10.14 5.67
CA PRO A 67 -9.74 10.62 5.01
C PRO A 67 -8.59 9.61 4.94
N SER A 68 -8.62 8.57 5.77
CA SER A 68 -7.64 7.48 5.78
C SER A 68 -7.97 6.34 4.80
N TYR A 69 -9.04 6.46 4.01
CA TYR A 69 -9.51 5.42 3.10
C TYR A 69 -8.40 4.82 2.22
N LEU A 70 -7.62 5.68 1.55
CA LEU A 70 -6.55 5.23 0.66
C LEU A 70 -5.44 4.48 1.42
N ASP A 71 -5.12 4.89 2.65
CA ASP A 71 -4.14 4.17 3.47
C ASP A 71 -4.69 2.83 3.96
N ILE A 72 -5.99 2.76 4.27
CA ILE A 72 -6.68 1.55 4.72
C ILE A 72 -6.68 0.51 3.60
N VAL A 73 -7.09 0.92 2.40
CA VAL A 73 -7.09 0.05 1.20
C VAL A 73 -5.66 -0.41 0.89
N LEU A 74 -4.70 0.52 0.89
CA LEU A 74 -3.30 0.19 0.67
C LEU A 74 -2.78 -0.77 1.76
N GLY A 75 -3.04 -0.50 3.04
CA GLY A 75 -2.67 -1.36 4.15
C GLY A 75 -3.22 -2.77 4.01
N CYS A 76 -4.49 -2.87 3.60
CA CYS A 76 -5.15 -4.14 3.32
C CYS A 76 -4.46 -4.91 2.19
N ALA A 77 -4.21 -4.27 1.05
CA ALA A 77 -3.50 -4.89 -0.07
C ALA A 77 -2.10 -5.37 0.36
N ARG A 78 -1.35 -4.52 1.08
CA ARG A 78 0.04 -4.80 1.48
C ARG A 78 0.21 -6.00 2.42
N LYS A 79 -0.84 -6.41 3.13
CA LYS A 79 -0.84 -7.54 4.07
C LYS A 79 -1.51 -8.79 3.49
N ASN A 80 -1.97 -8.70 2.23
CA ASN A 80 -2.66 -9.77 1.53
C ASN A 80 -1.90 -10.21 0.27
N GLU A 81 -2.23 -11.39 -0.22
CA GLU A 81 -1.64 -11.96 -1.43
C GLU A 81 -2.46 -11.66 -2.70
N LEU A 82 -1.88 -11.93 -3.87
CA LEU A 82 -2.47 -11.66 -5.18
C LEU A 82 -3.86 -12.27 -5.37
N ARG A 83 -4.16 -13.39 -4.71
CA ARG A 83 -5.49 -14.01 -4.75
C ARG A 83 -6.54 -13.08 -4.13
N SER A 84 -6.31 -12.62 -2.90
CA SER A 84 -7.21 -11.68 -2.21
C SER A 84 -7.29 -10.34 -2.92
N TRP A 85 -6.21 -9.91 -3.58
CA TRP A 85 -6.21 -8.67 -4.37
C TRP A 85 -7.22 -8.71 -5.52
N ARG A 86 -7.38 -9.86 -6.19
CA ARG A 86 -8.38 -9.99 -7.26
C ARG A 86 -9.78 -9.75 -6.73
N THR A 87 -10.13 -10.32 -5.58
CA THR A 87 -11.44 -10.09 -4.93
C THR A 87 -11.57 -8.65 -4.46
N LEU A 88 -10.53 -8.08 -3.83
CA LEU A 88 -10.54 -6.69 -3.37
C LEU A 88 -10.75 -5.69 -4.50
N PHE A 89 -9.97 -5.80 -5.58
CA PHE A 89 -10.02 -4.86 -6.72
C PHE A 89 -11.19 -5.09 -7.68
N GLN A 90 -12.01 -6.14 -7.50
CA GLN A 90 -13.31 -6.24 -8.17
C GLN A 90 -14.31 -5.19 -7.68
N HIS A 91 -14.17 -4.73 -6.45
CA HIS A 91 -15.09 -3.78 -5.82
C HIS A 91 -14.50 -2.37 -5.67
N LEU A 92 -13.23 -2.19 -6.03
CA LEU A 92 -12.53 -0.91 -6.00
C LEU A 92 -12.33 -0.33 -7.42
N PRO A 93 -12.07 0.98 -7.52
CA PRO A 93 -11.50 1.54 -8.74
C PRO A 93 -10.17 0.83 -9.11
N PRO A 94 -9.77 0.86 -10.39
CA PRO A 94 -8.46 0.40 -10.82
C PRO A 94 -7.34 1.01 -9.97
N VAL A 95 -6.28 0.24 -9.68
CA VAL A 95 -5.16 0.69 -8.84
C VAL A 95 -4.52 1.97 -9.39
N ALA A 96 -4.53 2.16 -10.71
CA ALA A 96 -4.07 3.37 -11.38
C ALA A 96 -4.89 4.60 -10.95
N GLU A 97 -6.21 4.47 -10.83
CA GLU A 97 -7.07 5.56 -10.37
C GLU A 97 -6.86 5.86 -8.88
N LEU A 98 -6.64 4.84 -8.05
CA LEU A 98 -6.30 5.03 -6.63
C LEU A 98 -4.95 5.74 -6.45
N PHE A 99 -3.98 5.42 -7.30
CA PHE A 99 -2.71 6.15 -7.38
C PHE A 99 -2.93 7.63 -7.74
N GLU A 100 -3.72 7.90 -8.78
CA GLU A 100 -4.04 9.26 -9.21
C GLU A 100 -4.76 10.06 -8.12
N GLN A 101 -5.69 9.42 -7.42
CA GLN A 101 -6.38 10.01 -6.29
C GLN A 101 -5.40 10.36 -5.17
N ALA A 102 -4.52 9.43 -4.79
CA ALA A 102 -3.51 9.68 -3.75
C ALA A 102 -2.57 10.83 -4.14
N LEU A 103 -2.17 10.93 -5.41
CA LEU A 103 -1.32 12.01 -5.90
C LEU A 103 -2.05 13.37 -5.88
N LYS A 104 -3.32 13.38 -6.28
CA LYS A 104 -4.18 14.57 -6.24
C LYS A 104 -4.37 15.08 -4.80
N GLU A 105 -4.51 14.18 -3.84
CA GLU A 105 -4.65 14.48 -2.41
C GLU A 105 -3.32 14.79 -1.71
N ARG A 106 -2.19 14.86 -2.44
CA ARG A 106 -0.84 15.07 -1.89
C ARG A 106 -0.40 13.99 -0.88
N ARG A 107 -0.98 12.80 -0.97
CA ARG A 107 -0.62 11.64 -0.15
C ARG A 107 0.53 10.87 -0.81
N LEU A 108 1.69 11.51 -0.91
CA LEU A 108 2.80 11.02 -1.76
C LEU A 108 3.31 9.63 -1.37
N LYS A 109 3.37 9.32 -0.07
CA LYS A 109 3.75 7.99 0.43
C LYS A 109 2.71 6.92 0.07
N THR A 110 1.43 7.25 0.14
CA THR A 110 0.32 6.38 -0.25
C THR A 110 0.35 6.13 -1.77
N ALA A 111 0.59 7.19 -2.57
CA ALA A 111 0.79 7.07 -4.01
C ALA A 111 1.99 6.18 -4.35
N GLY A 112 3.13 6.36 -3.65
CA GLY A 112 4.28 5.47 -3.78
C GLY A 112 3.94 4.02 -3.46
N GLY A 113 3.14 3.76 -2.43
CA GLY A 113 2.65 2.42 -2.13
C GLY A 113 1.76 1.83 -3.23
N PHE A 114 0.88 2.62 -3.85
CA PHE A 114 0.09 2.15 -4.99
C PHE A 114 0.94 1.87 -6.23
N LEU A 115 2.08 2.51 -6.43
CA LEU A 115 3.02 2.13 -7.50
C LEU A 115 3.57 0.71 -7.31
N LEU A 116 3.81 0.29 -6.07
CA LEU A 116 4.25 -1.08 -5.77
C LEU A 116 3.13 -2.08 -6.09
N VAL A 117 1.89 -1.76 -5.69
CA VAL A 117 0.72 -2.59 -5.99
C VAL A 117 0.50 -2.67 -7.51
N LEU A 118 0.57 -1.55 -8.22
CA LEU A 118 0.47 -1.48 -9.68
C LEU A 118 1.52 -2.36 -10.36
N HIS A 119 2.78 -2.21 -10.01
CA HIS A 119 3.85 -3.01 -10.61
C HIS A 119 3.61 -4.52 -10.44
N THR A 120 3.02 -4.94 -9.32
CA THR A 120 2.79 -6.36 -9.02
C THR A 120 1.47 -6.89 -9.60
N PHE A 121 0.42 -6.07 -9.63
CA PHE A 121 -0.94 -6.50 -9.96
C PHE A 121 -1.39 -6.13 -11.38
N ASP A 122 -0.93 -5.00 -11.89
CA ASP A 122 -1.35 -4.41 -13.16
C ASP A 122 -0.14 -3.73 -13.83
N GLU A 123 0.83 -4.57 -14.22
CA GLU A 123 2.10 -4.15 -14.81
C GLU A 123 1.90 -3.32 -16.10
N GLU A 124 0.84 -3.60 -16.86
CA GLU A 124 0.51 -2.88 -18.09
C GLU A 124 0.26 -1.39 -17.85
N ARG A 125 -0.32 -1.04 -16.70
CA ARG A 125 -0.56 0.35 -16.31
C ARG A 125 0.62 1.00 -15.61
N PHE A 126 1.63 0.23 -15.20
CA PHE A 126 2.81 0.76 -14.53
C PHE A 126 3.75 1.43 -15.53
N THR A 127 3.77 2.76 -15.56
CA THR A 127 4.52 3.53 -16.58
C THR A 127 5.52 4.53 -15.99
N ALA A 128 6.56 4.84 -16.78
CA ALA A 128 7.57 5.84 -16.44
C ALA A 128 6.97 7.23 -16.14
N GLU A 129 5.87 7.58 -16.80
CA GLU A 129 5.16 8.86 -16.65
C GLU A 129 4.50 8.98 -15.28
N MET A 130 3.83 7.94 -14.80
CA MET A 130 3.22 7.94 -13.45
C MET A 130 4.29 8.17 -12.38
N ILE A 131 5.42 7.48 -12.50
CA ILE A 131 6.53 7.62 -11.58
C ILE A 131 7.15 9.03 -11.67
N ALA A 132 7.33 9.56 -12.88
CA ALA A 132 7.81 10.93 -13.08
C ALA A 132 6.91 11.96 -12.39
N ARG A 133 5.59 11.82 -12.52
CA ARG A 133 4.62 12.71 -11.87
C ARG A 133 4.71 12.65 -10.34
N LEU A 134 4.87 11.47 -9.76
CA LEU A 134 5.10 11.33 -8.32
C LEU A 134 6.42 11.99 -7.89
N LEU A 135 7.50 11.79 -8.65
CA LEU A 135 8.80 12.40 -8.38
C LEU A 135 8.75 13.94 -8.47
N VAL A 136 7.97 14.49 -9.40
CA VAL A 136 7.73 15.94 -9.51
C VAL A 136 7.06 16.48 -8.25
N GLU A 137 5.99 15.83 -7.78
CA GLU A 137 5.30 16.28 -6.56
C GLU A 137 6.18 16.10 -5.31
N ALA A 138 6.91 14.98 -5.19
CA ALA A 138 7.86 14.75 -4.10
C ALA A 138 8.98 15.80 -4.08
N LYS A 139 9.51 16.17 -5.25
CA LYS A 139 10.49 17.25 -5.39
C LYS A 139 9.92 18.60 -4.96
N LYS A 140 8.67 18.93 -5.31
CA LYS A 140 8.00 20.17 -4.88
C LYS A 140 7.85 20.25 -3.36
N GLU A 141 7.57 19.13 -2.72
CA GLU A 141 7.44 19.03 -1.25
C GLU A 141 8.79 18.86 -0.53
N ASN A 142 9.91 18.79 -1.26
CA ASN A 142 11.24 18.47 -0.73
C ASN A 142 11.31 17.12 0.00
N ASP A 143 10.44 16.16 -0.35
CA ASP A 143 10.48 14.79 0.17
C ASP A 143 11.57 13.98 -0.56
N TRP A 144 12.82 14.31 -0.26
CA TRP A 144 13.99 13.64 -0.83
C TRP A 144 14.13 12.19 -0.38
N ASP A 145 13.53 11.84 0.76
CA ASP A 145 13.50 10.46 1.25
C ASP A 145 12.64 9.60 0.34
N LEU A 146 11.42 10.04 0.00
CA LEU A 146 10.58 9.38 -0.98
C LEU A 146 11.26 9.27 -2.35
N CYS A 147 11.91 10.33 -2.83
CA CYS A 147 12.67 10.28 -4.09
C CYS A 147 13.76 9.19 -4.08
N LYS A 148 14.50 9.05 -2.97
CA LYS A 148 15.54 8.01 -2.82
C LYS A 148 14.92 6.61 -2.72
N GLU A 149 13.80 6.47 -2.02
CA GLU A 149 13.08 5.20 -1.92
C GLU A 149 12.55 4.74 -3.28
N LEU A 150 11.92 5.64 -4.03
CA LEU A 150 11.47 5.39 -5.40
C LEU A 150 12.64 5.03 -6.32
N ALA A 151 13.76 5.75 -6.26
CA ALA A 151 14.91 5.43 -7.08
C ALA A 151 15.46 4.01 -6.80
N ARG A 152 15.52 3.61 -5.52
CA ARG A 152 15.93 2.25 -5.14
C ARG A 152 14.95 1.19 -5.64
N PHE A 153 13.66 1.46 -5.51
CA PHE A 153 12.61 0.59 -6.04
C PHE A 153 12.78 0.38 -7.56
N LEU A 154 12.92 1.47 -8.33
CA LEU A 154 13.03 1.39 -9.78
C LEU A 154 14.27 0.64 -10.27
N VAL A 155 15.39 0.75 -9.57
CA VAL A 155 16.59 -0.06 -9.85
C VAL A 155 16.32 -1.54 -9.61
N GLY A 156 15.54 -1.87 -8.58
CA GLY A 156 15.14 -3.25 -8.30
C GLY A 156 14.16 -3.82 -9.33
N VAL A 157 13.31 -2.96 -9.89
CA VAL A 157 12.32 -3.34 -10.93
C VAL A 157 12.98 -3.51 -12.30
N ASP A 158 13.87 -2.60 -12.68
CA ASP A 158 14.51 -2.59 -13.99
C ASP A 158 16.04 -2.51 -13.85
N ALA A 159 16.70 -3.65 -14.04
CA ALA A 159 18.15 -3.77 -13.98
C ALA A 159 18.88 -2.97 -15.09
N SER A 160 18.20 -2.62 -16.19
CA SER A 160 18.77 -1.78 -17.24
C SER A 160 18.88 -0.31 -16.80
N GLY A 161 18.09 0.10 -15.82
CA GLY A 161 18.00 1.47 -15.32
C GLY A 161 17.32 2.43 -16.30
N GLU A 162 16.76 1.95 -17.41
CA GLU A 162 16.09 2.76 -18.41
C GLU A 162 14.78 3.36 -17.87
N LEU A 163 14.03 2.59 -17.08
CA LEU A 163 12.82 3.07 -16.41
C LEU A 163 13.15 4.24 -15.47
N LEU A 164 14.15 4.07 -14.60
CA LEU A 164 14.62 5.12 -13.71
C LEU A 164 15.07 6.36 -14.50
N ARG A 165 15.84 6.17 -15.58
CA ARG A 165 16.32 7.26 -16.42
C ARG A 165 15.17 8.05 -17.02
N ARG A 166 14.19 7.37 -17.64
CA ARG A 166 12.99 7.99 -18.24
C ARG A 166 12.17 8.75 -17.20
N SER A 167 11.96 8.16 -16.02
CA SER A 167 11.18 8.80 -14.96
C SER A 167 11.89 10.04 -14.39
N LEU A 168 13.22 10.01 -14.20
CA LEU A 168 13.97 11.17 -13.74
C LEU A 168 14.07 12.27 -14.81
N GLU A 169 14.15 11.89 -16.09
CA GLU A 169 14.09 12.81 -17.22
C GLU A 169 12.74 13.52 -17.27
N GLY A 170 11.64 12.76 -17.20
CA GLY A 170 10.28 13.30 -17.13
C GLY A 170 10.04 14.19 -15.91
N ALA A 171 10.74 13.94 -14.80
CA ALA A 171 10.66 14.77 -13.59
C ALA A 171 11.58 16.00 -13.61
N GLY A 172 12.38 16.21 -14.67
CA GLY A 172 13.37 17.28 -14.73
C GLY A 172 14.39 17.22 -13.59
N MET A 173 14.78 16.01 -13.19
CA MET A 173 15.77 15.75 -12.15
C MET A 173 17.16 15.43 -12.72
N LEU A 174 17.25 15.17 -14.03
CA LEU A 174 18.53 15.02 -14.73
C LEU A 174 18.96 16.37 -15.35
N PRO A 175 20.24 16.74 -15.25
CA PRO A 175 20.77 17.91 -15.94
C PRO A 175 20.69 17.71 -17.46
N ALA A 176 20.25 18.74 -18.19
CA ALA A 176 20.01 18.72 -19.64
C ALA A 176 21.26 18.44 -20.51
N ASP A 177 22.46 18.31 -19.93
CA ASP A 177 23.68 18.07 -20.69
C ASP A 177 24.75 17.28 -19.91
N ARG A 178 24.50 15.99 -19.70
CA ARG A 178 25.60 15.03 -19.56
C ARG A 178 25.34 13.85 -20.48
N LYS A 179 26.15 13.75 -21.54
CA LYS A 179 26.38 12.49 -22.26
C LYS A 179 26.51 11.37 -21.23
N VAL A 180 25.52 10.47 -21.21
CA VAL A 180 25.39 9.36 -20.25
C VAL A 180 26.37 8.25 -20.61
N ASN A 181 27.67 8.56 -20.66
CA ASN A 181 28.73 7.57 -20.80
C ASN A 181 29.32 7.19 -19.43
N GLY A 182 28.84 7.79 -18.33
CA GLY A 182 29.43 7.64 -16.99
C GLY A 182 28.54 7.00 -15.91
N LEU A 183 27.22 6.88 -16.10
CA LEU A 183 26.37 6.17 -15.13
C LEU A 183 26.38 4.65 -15.34
N GLN A 184 26.71 4.17 -16.55
CA GLN A 184 26.91 2.74 -16.80
C GLN A 184 28.15 2.18 -16.07
N ALA A 185 29.11 3.03 -15.69
CA ALA A 185 30.38 2.59 -15.11
C ALA A 185 30.36 2.39 -13.58
N LYS A 186 29.28 2.75 -12.88
CA LYS A 186 29.16 2.56 -11.42
C LYS A 186 28.04 1.62 -10.98
N PHE A 187 27.20 1.16 -11.89
CA PHE A 187 26.23 0.10 -11.63
C PHE A 187 26.73 -1.21 -12.26
N LYS A 188 27.75 -1.81 -11.63
CA LYS A 188 28.06 -3.21 -11.95
C LYS A 188 26.94 -4.07 -11.36
N PRO A 189 26.31 -4.96 -12.14
CA PRO A 189 25.42 -5.97 -11.59
C PRO A 189 26.29 -6.98 -10.85
N GLN A 190 26.48 -6.76 -9.54
CA GLN A 190 27.18 -7.72 -8.70
C GLN A 190 26.14 -8.48 -7.89
N ASP A 191 26.00 -9.75 -8.27
CA ASP A 191 25.33 -10.86 -7.59
C ASP A 191 23.82 -10.99 -7.81
N GLN A 192 23.48 -12.06 -8.52
CA GLN A 192 22.13 -12.51 -8.91
C GLN A 192 21.33 -13.06 -7.71
N ARG A 193 21.71 -12.67 -6.49
CA ARG A 193 21.03 -12.99 -5.22
C ARG A 193 20.03 -11.91 -4.79
N ASP A 194 19.99 -10.77 -5.49
CA ASP A 194 19.16 -9.63 -5.12
C ASP A 194 17.69 -9.70 -5.60
N VAL A 195 17.31 -10.71 -6.39
CA VAL A 195 15.89 -11.00 -6.68
C VAL A 195 15.15 -11.51 -5.44
N ALA A 196 15.87 -12.04 -4.43
CA ALA A 196 15.29 -12.33 -3.10
C ALA A 196 15.31 -11.10 -2.17
N VAL A 197 16.09 -10.07 -2.50
CA VAL A 197 16.16 -8.82 -1.76
C VAL A 197 15.00 -7.89 -2.14
N SER A 198 14.42 -8.03 -3.34
CA SER A 198 13.19 -7.32 -3.72
C SER A 198 11.99 -7.75 -2.88
N GLU A 199 11.77 -9.05 -2.64
CA GLU A 199 10.73 -9.51 -1.70
C GLU A 199 11.00 -9.05 -0.26
N ALA A 200 12.24 -9.16 0.22
CA ALA A 200 12.60 -8.72 1.57
C ALA A 200 12.52 -7.20 1.74
N TRP A 201 12.83 -6.41 0.71
CA TRP A 201 12.70 -4.95 0.71
C TRP A 201 11.24 -4.51 0.55
N ILE A 202 10.44 -5.21 -0.28
CA ILE A 202 9.00 -5.07 -0.34
C ILE A 202 8.44 -5.34 1.07
N LEU A 203 8.67 -6.50 1.69
CA LEU A 203 8.26 -6.80 3.06
C LEU A 203 8.84 -5.85 4.13
N SER A 204 10.01 -5.25 3.90
CA SER A 204 10.63 -4.29 4.83
C SER A 204 10.12 -2.85 4.67
N SER A 205 9.78 -2.38 3.47
CA SER A 205 9.09 -1.09 3.24
C SER A 205 7.61 -1.20 3.62
N LEU A 206 6.98 -2.31 3.20
CA LEU A 206 6.14 -3.25 3.97
C LEU A 206 5.94 -2.92 5.46
N SER A 207 6.97 -3.20 6.24
CA SER A 207 6.98 -3.12 7.70
C SER A 207 7.43 -1.75 8.25
N ARG A 208 8.33 -1.02 7.56
CA ARG A 208 8.87 0.26 8.03
C ARG A 208 7.85 1.40 8.06
N GLY A 209 6.80 1.32 7.25
CA GLY A 209 5.62 2.19 7.36
C GLY A 209 4.83 2.00 8.66
N LEU A 210 5.02 0.88 9.37
CA LEU A 210 4.34 0.53 10.64
C LEU A 210 5.27 0.62 11.87
N THR A 211 6.60 0.48 11.70
CA THR A 211 7.53 0.37 12.84
C THR A 211 7.93 1.69 13.49
N GLY A 212 7.50 2.85 12.97
CA GLY A 212 7.70 4.14 13.64
C GLY A 212 6.97 4.25 14.99
N CYS A 213 5.94 3.43 15.24
CA CYS A 213 5.10 3.55 16.44
C CYS A 213 4.87 2.24 17.22
N ALA A 214 5.05 1.06 16.60
CA ALA A 214 4.71 -0.22 17.22
C ALA A 214 5.81 -0.86 18.09
N ALA A 215 7.08 -0.81 17.65
CA ALA A 215 8.15 -1.62 18.26
C ALA A 215 8.56 -1.18 19.69
N SER A 216 8.31 0.09 20.06
CA SER A 216 8.68 0.59 21.39
C SER A 216 7.61 0.34 22.46
N ARG A 217 6.38 -0.06 22.09
CA ARG A 217 5.25 -0.23 23.03
C ARG A 217 4.96 -1.69 23.39
N GLU A 218 5.39 -2.66 22.60
CA GLU A 218 5.21 -4.09 22.90
C GLU A 218 6.14 -4.59 24.00
N THR A 219 7.40 -4.17 24.01
CA THR A 219 8.36 -4.46 25.09
C THR A 219 7.96 -3.81 26.41
N ALA A 220 7.31 -2.63 26.36
CA ALA A 220 6.77 -1.96 27.55
C ALA A 220 5.47 -2.61 28.08
N LYS A 221 4.63 -3.20 27.23
CA LYS A 221 3.41 -3.93 27.63
C LYS A 221 3.73 -5.33 28.17
N MET A 222 4.69 -6.04 27.59
CA MET A 222 5.12 -7.38 28.06
C MET A 222 5.74 -7.32 29.47
N ASN A 223 6.60 -6.33 29.73
CA ASN A 223 7.22 -6.13 31.05
C ASN A 223 6.26 -5.63 32.14
N ARG A 224 5.11 -5.04 31.75
CA ARG A 224 4.06 -4.60 32.67
C ARG A 224 3.11 -5.74 33.05
N TRP A 225 2.80 -6.63 32.10
CA TRP A 225 2.04 -7.86 32.36
C TRP A 225 2.80 -8.87 33.25
N GLN A 226 4.11 -9.02 33.07
CA GLN A 226 4.93 -9.93 33.89
C GLN A 226 5.08 -9.44 35.36
N ARG A 227 5.16 -8.12 35.57
CA ARG A 227 5.16 -7.53 36.93
C ARG A 227 3.82 -7.68 37.66
N ALA A 228 2.69 -7.63 36.94
CA ALA A 228 1.36 -7.78 37.53
C ALA A 228 1.01 -9.23 37.93
N ARG A 229 1.67 -10.25 37.33
CA ARG A 229 1.52 -11.67 37.74
C ARG A 229 2.35 -12.05 38.97
N SER A 230 3.41 -11.30 39.26
CA SER A 230 4.36 -11.63 40.33
C SER A 230 4.00 -10.99 41.69
N SER A 231 2.92 -10.20 41.78
CA SER A 231 2.54 -9.45 42.98
C SER A 231 1.13 -9.74 43.50
N LYS A 232 0.65 -10.98 43.38
CA LYS A 232 -0.48 -11.42 44.20
C LYS A 232 0.02 -12.53 45.15
N PRO A 233 -0.19 -12.39 46.47
CA PRO A 233 0.18 -13.40 47.46
C PRO A 233 -0.66 -14.67 47.30
#